data_AF-A0A364NM15-F1
#
_entry.id   AF-A0A364NM15-F1
#
_cell.length_a   1.000
_cell.length_b   1.000
_cell.length_c   1.000
_cell.angle_alpha   90.00
_cell.angle_beta   90.00
_cell.angle_gamma   90.00
#
_symmetry.space_group_name_H-M   'P 1'
#
loop_
_entity.id
_entity.type
_entity.pdbx_description
1 polymer ?
#
loop_
_entity_poly.entity_id
_entity_poly.type
_entity_poly.pdbx_seq_one_letter_code
_entity_poly.pdbx_strand_id
1 'polypeptide(L)'
;MLRQSERQEVLVWQWIDEVVIGLNLCPFAAYPRRKNQIRVHISEVTEESDVLALLVDELIRLDETSVELLETTVLAFPNMWPDFLDYNDFLWQTERLLTECDRDGVYQIASFHPGYQFSGTEVEDVSNLTNRSPYPILHLIREESVEIALEKHPNPDAIPFTNILRMRSMPLEQRKRLFPWLFKS
;
A
#
# COMPACT_ATOMS: atom_id res chain seq x y z
N MET A 1 -5.07 -1.02 27.75
CA MET A 1 -4.54 0.05 26.87
C MET A 1 -3.79 -0.66 25.75
N LEU A 2 -4.10 -0.43 24.48
CA LEU A 2 -3.42 -1.12 23.36
C LEU A 2 -1.94 -0.69 23.30
N ARG A 3 -1.06 -1.63 22.97
CA ARG A 3 0.35 -1.33 22.64
C ARG A 3 0.42 -0.38 21.44
N GLN A 4 1.55 0.31 21.28
CA GLN A 4 1.71 1.29 20.19
C GLN A 4 1.54 0.64 18.81
N SER A 5 2.15 -0.53 18.61
CA SER A 5 2.03 -1.33 17.39
C SER A 5 0.58 -1.74 17.08
N GLU A 6 -0.20 -2.14 18.09
CA GLU A 6 -1.63 -2.47 17.93
C GLU A 6 -2.46 -1.27 17.47
N ARG A 7 -2.13 -0.06 17.95
CA ARG A 7 -2.81 1.17 17.48
C ARG A 7 -2.42 1.53 16.05
N GLN A 8 -1.15 1.34 15.68
CA GLN A 8 -0.67 1.57 14.32
C GLN A 8 -1.32 0.59 13.34
N GLU A 9 -1.44 -0.68 13.72
CA GLU A 9 -2.12 -1.71 12.91
C GLU A 9 -3.59 -1.39 12.69
N VAL A 10 -4.31 -0.95 13.72
CA VAL A 10 -5.70 -0.50 13.59
C VAL A 10 -5.83 0.64 12.57
N LEU A 11 -4.91 1.60 12.55
CA LEU A 11 -4.93 2.70 11.58
C LEU A 11 -4.70 2.21 10.14
N VAL A 12 -3.78 1.26 9.94
CA VAL A 12 -3.54 0.65 8.62
C VAL A 12 -4.79 -0.09 8.15
N TRP A 13 -5.41 -0.90 9.01
CA TRP A 13 -6.66 -1.60 8.66
C TRP A 13 -7.81 -0.65 8.37
N GLN A 14 -7.98 0.43 9.15
CA GLN A 14 -8.98 1.46 8.88
C GLN A 14 -8.76 2.13 7.52
N TRP A 15 -7.51 2.42 7.16
CA TRP A 15 -7.17 2.95 5.84
C TRP A 15 -7.49 1.94 4.72
N ILE A 16 -7.13 0.67 4.87
CA ILE A 16 -7.47 -0.38 3.89
C ILE A 16 -9.00 -0.47 3.71
N ASP A 17 -9.74 -0.54 4.82
CA ASP A 17 -11.19 -0.78 4.79
C ASP A 17 -11.97 0.44 4.31
N GLU A 18 -11.66 1.64 4.79
CA GLU A 18 -12.42 2.86 4.48
C GLU A 18 -11.93 3.60 3.23
N VAL A 19 -10.61 3.61 2.98
CA VAL A 19 -10.02 4.37 1.87
C VAL A 19 -9.83 3.47 0.67
N VAL A 20 -9.04 2.40 0.79
CA VAL A 20 -8.71 1.55 -0.37
C VAL A 20 -9.97 0.82 -0.88
N ILE A 21 -10.67 0.12 0.00
CA ILE A 21 -11.88 -0.65 -0.34
C ILE A 21 -13.11 0.26 -0.35
N GLY A 22 -13.32 1.06 0.70
CA GLY A 22 -14.52 1.89 0.86
C GLY A 22 -14.70 2.96 -0.22
N LEU A 23 -13.61 3.47 -0.82
CA LEU A 23 -13.68 4.36 -1.98
C LEU A 23 -13.51 3.65 -3.31
N ASN A 24 -13.31 2.33 -3.30
CA ASN A 24 -13.04 1.49 -4.46
C ASN A 24 -11.83 1.97 -5.27
N LEU A 25 -10.71 2.28 -4.58
CA LEU A 25 -9.46 2.67 -5.24
C LEU A 25 -8.73 1.48 -5.85
N CYS A 26 -8.80 0.34 -5.17
CA CYS A 26 -8.34 -0.93 -5.70
C CYS A 26 -9.53 -1.90 -5.72
N PRO A 27 -10.08 -2.23 -6.90
CA PRO A 27 -11.22 -3.15 -7.00
C PRO A 27 -10.85 -4.57 -6.56
N PHE A 28 -9.55 -4.89 -6.46
CA PHE A 28 -9.03 -6.22 -6.16
C PHE A 28 -8.83 -6.46 -4.66
N ALA A 29 -8.76 -5.41 -3.84
CA ALA A 29 -8.46 -5.53 -2.40
C ALA A 29 -9.60 -6.13 -1.57
N ALA A 30 -10.86 -6.00 -2.02
CA ALA A 30 -12.03 -6.38 -1.24
C ALA A 30 -12.17 -7.90 -1.05
N TYR A 31 -11.78 -8.69 -2.06
CA TYR A 31 -11.85 -10.15 -1.99
C TYR A 31 -10.87 -10.74 -0.95
N PRO A 32 -9.54 -10.51 -1.05
CA PRO A 32 -8.59 -11.06 -0.08
C PRO A 32 -8.85 -10.54 1.33
N ARG A 33 -9.31 -9.29 1.47
CA ARG A 33 -9.73 -8.74 2.77
C ARG A 33 -10.86 -9.56 3.43
N ARG A 34 -11.90 -9.93 2.69
CA ARG A 34 -13.02 -10.74 3.21
C ARG A 34 -12.62 -12.18 3.52
N LYS A 35 -11.59 -12.69 2.85
CA LYS A 35 -11.06 -14.04 3.04
C LYS A 35 -9.97 -14.11 4.12
N ASN A 36 -9.62 -12.98 4.74
CA ASN A 36 -8.50 -12.86 5.70
C ASN A 36 -7.16 -13.30 5.10
N GLN A 37 -6.95 -12.99 3.82
CA GLN A 37 -5.75 -13.34 3.06
C GLN A 37 -4.75 -12.17 2.96
N ILE A 38 -4.96 -11.11 3.73
CA ILE A 38 -4.04 -9.97 3.80
C ILE A 38 -3.34 -10.03 5.14
N ARG A 39 -2.01 -10.08 5.12
CA ARG A 39 -1.18 -9.89 6.30
C ARG A 39 -0.80 -8.42 6.42
N VAL A 40 -1.03 -7.82 7.58
CA VAL A 40 -0.46 -6.51 7.93
C VAL A 40 0.66 -6.73 8.94
N HIS A 41 1.82 -6.12 8.70
CA HIS A 41 2.94 -6.12 9.63
C HIS A 41 3.40 -4.69 9.89
N ILE A 42 3.37 -4.29 11.16
CA ILE A 42 3.91 -3.01 11.62
C ILE A 42 5.37 -3.24 11.98
N SER A 43 6.25 -2.68 11.16
CA SER A 43 7.69 -2.84 11.33
C SER A 43 8.25 -1.83 12.33
N GLU A 44 9.22 -2.29 13.13
CA GLU A 44 9.99 -1.47 14.07
C GLU A 44 11.40 -1.15 13.55
N VAL A 45 11.75 -1.63 12.35
CA VAL A 45 13.06 -1.37 11.74
C VAL A 45 13.31 0.13 11.53
N THR A 46 14.58 0.52 11.56
CA THR A 46 15.03 1.91 11.41
C THR A 46 16.13 2.08 10.37
N GLU A 47 16.57 0.99 9.73
CA GLU A 47 17.64 0.97 8.73
C GLU A 47 17.15 0.29 7.45
N GLU A 48 17.56 0.82 6.29
CA GLU A 48 17.14 0.31 4.98
C GLU A 48 17.57 -1.15 4.73
N SER A 49 18.74 -1.55 5.21
CA SER A 49 19.22 -2.94 5.09
C SER A 49 18.29 -3.94 5.79
N ASP A 50 17.71 -3.54 6.92
CA ASP A 50 16.78 -4.37 7.68
C ASP A 50 15.41 -4.43 6.99
N VAL A 51 15.03 -3.38 6.24
CA VAL A 51 13.84 -3.44 5.37
C VAL A 51 14.04 -4.44 4.25
N LEU A 52 15.19 -4.45 3.58
CA LEU A 52 15.47 -5.41 2.51
C LEU A 52 15.44 -6.85 3.02
N ALA A 53 16.02 -7.11 4.20
CA ALA A 53 15.93 -8.42 4.85
C ALA A 53 14.47 -8.80 5.16
N LEU A 54 13.68 -7.88 5.71
CA LEU A 54 12.26 -8.09 5.98
C LEU A 54 11.45 -8.37 4.70
N LEU A 55 11.77 -7.69 3.60
CA LEU A 55 11.15 -7.95 2.30
C LEU A 55 11.43 -9.37 1.82
N VAL A 56 12.68 -9.83 1.92
CA VAL A 56 13.04 -11.23 1.58
C VAL A 56 12.25 -12.22 2.44
N ASP A 57 12.17 -12.00 3.75
CA ASP A 57 11.43 -12.89 4.66
C ASP A 57 9.93 -12.96 4.31
N GLU A 58 9.31 -11.83 3.96
CA GLU A 58 7.90 -11.80 3.59
C GLU A 58 7.64 -12.35 2.17
N LEU A 59 8.59 -12.21 1.24
CA LEU A 59 8.53 -12.89 -0.07
C LEU A 59 8.61 -14.41 0.09
N ILE A 60 9.55 -14.92 0.90
CA ILE A 60 9.65 -16.36 1.22
C ILE A 60 8.35 -16.85 1.86
N ARG A 61 7.79 -16.09 2.82
CA ARG A 61 6.51 -16.43 3.43
C ARG A 61 5.39 -16.56 2.40
N LEU A 62 5.31 -15.63 1.45
CA LEU A 62 4.33 -15.69 0.37
C LEU A 62 4.57 -16.91 -0.52
N ASP A 63 5.80 -17.26 -0.85
CA ASP A 63 6.10 -18.45 -1.64
C ASP A 63 5.68 -19.75 -0.95
N GLU A 64 5.94 -19.84 0.36
CA GLU A 64 5.67 -21.03 1.15
C GLU A 64 4.21 -21.16 1.60
N THR A 65 3.40 -20.11 1.42
CA THR A 65 2.01 -20.07 1.85
C THR A 65 1.07 -20.05 0.65
N SER A 66 0.14 -21.00 0.57
CA SER A 66 -0.85 -21.01 -0.51
C SER A 66 -1.67 -19.72 -0.54
N VAL A 67 -2.00 -19.26 -1.75
CA VAL A 67 -2.83 -18.06 -2.00
C VAL A 67 -4.18 -18.08 -1.24
N GLU A 68 -4.74 -19.26 -0.99
CA GLU A 68 -5.98 -19.42 -0.22
C GLU A 68 -5.86 -18.98 1.25
N LEU A 69 -4.64 -18.99 1.80
CA LEU A 69 -4.32 -18.59 3.17
C LEU A 69 -3.69 -17.20 3.24
N LEU A 70 -2.82 -16.86 2.28
CA LEU A 70 -2.11 -15.58 2.22
C LEU A 70 -1.93 -15.12 0.77
N GLU A 71 -2.66 -14.08 0.41
CA GLU A 71 -2.64 -13.45 -0.90
C GLU A 71 -1.58 -12.36 -0.97
N THR A 72 -1.56 -11.45 0.00
CA THR A 72 -0.69 -10.27 -0.01
C THR A 72 -0.17 -9.92 1.38
N THR A 73 0.98 -9.26 1.43
CA THR A 73 1.53 -8.69 2.68
C THR A 73 1.64 -7.18 2.56
N VAL A 74 1.15 -6.46 3.57
CA VAL A 74 1.28 -5.01 3.76
C VAL A 74 2.28 -4.78 4.88
N LEU A 75 3.44 -4.21 4.53
CA LEU A 75 4.45 -3.77 5.48
C LEU A 75 4.29 -2.27 5.72
N ALA A 76 4.10 -1.86 6.97
CA ALA A 76 4.04 -0.44 7.35
C ALA A 76 5.24 -0.05 8.20
N PHE A 77 5.81 1.13 7.97
CA PHE A 77 7.05 1.59 8.59
C PHE A 77 6.86 2.92 9.35
N PRO A 78 6.26 2.92 10.55
CA PRO A 78 6.00 4.15 11.30
C PRO A 78 7.23 4.93 11.77
N ASN A 79 8.40 4.27 11.81
CA ASN A 79 9.65 4.82 12.33
C ASN A 79 10.66 5.19 11.24
N MET A 80 10.30 5.07 9.96
CA MET A 80 11.18 5.37 8.84
C MET A 80 10.54 6.38 7.88
N TRP A 81 11.39 6.96 7.03
CA TRP A 81 11.04 7.88 5.94
C TRP A 81 9.95 8.90 6.31
N PRO A 82 10.26 9.88 7.17
CA PRO A 82 9.37 11.03 7.34
C PRO A 82 9.27 11.87 6.06
N ASP A 83 10.32 11.88 5.23
CA ASP A 83 10.36 12.53 3.92
C ASP A 83 10.00 11.55 2.80
N PHE A 84 9.18 12.02 1.85
CA PHE A 84 8.72 11.19 0.73
C PHE A 84 9.83 10.90 -0.29
N LEU A 85 10.77 11.82 -0.51
CA LEU A 85 11.81 11.66 -1.50
C LEU A 85 12.78 10.55 -1.07
N ASP A 86 13.15 10.50 0.21
CA ASP A 86 13.98 9.41 0.76
C ASP A 86 13.28 8.04 0.56
N TYR A 87 11.98 7.96 0.84
CA TYR A 87 11.18 6.75 0.58
C TYR A 87 11.14 6.39 -0.91
N ASN A 88 10.92 7.39 -1.77
CA ASN A 88 10.80 7.20 -3.20
C ASN A 88 12.13 6.73 -3.83
N ASP A 89 13.26 7.23 -3.35
CA ASP A 89 14.59 6.78 -3.78
C ASP A 89 14.85 5.33 -3.34
N PHE A 90 14.40 4.94 -2.14
CA PHE A 90 14.49 3.56 -1.66
C PHE A 90 13.73 2.54 -2.54
N LEU A 91 12.64 2.94 -3.20
CA LEU A 91 11.87 2.04 -4.07
C LEU A 91 12.72 1.41 -5.19
N TRP A 92 13.79 2.07 -5.64
CA TRP A 92 14.70 1.46 -6.62
C TRP A 92 15.38 0.19 -6.05
N GLN A 93 15.68 0.17 -4.75
CA GLN A 93 16.26 -0.98 -4.08
C GLN A 93 15.25 -2.14 -3.99
N THR A 94 13.96 -1.85 -3.84
CA THR A 94 12.92 -2.89 -3.77
C THR A 94 12.72 -3.58 -5.11
N GLU A 95 12.70 -2.84 -6.21
CA GLU A 95 12.64 -3.39 -7.57
C GLU A 95 13.86 -4.26 -7.87
N ARG A 96 15.05 -3.76 -7.53
CA ARG A 96 16.30 -4.52 -7.68
C ARG A 96 16.29 -5.81 -6.86
N LEU A 97 15.76 -5.77 -5.63
CA LEU A 97 15.65 -6.94 -4.78
C LEU A 97 14.77 -8.03 -5.41
N LEU A 98 13.63 -7.67 -6.00
CA LEU A 98 12.76 -8.62 -6.69
C LEU A 98 13.49 -9.33 -7.83
N THR A 99 14.27 -8.58 -8.62
CA THR A 99 15.10 -9.14 -9.68
C THR A 99 16.18 -10.07 -9.12
N GLU A 100 16.92 -9.65 -8.10
CA GLU A 100 18.00 -10.47 -7.49
C GLU A 100 17.48 -11.75 -6.82
N CYS A 101 16.21 -11.75 -6.43
CA CYS A 101 15.53 -12.85 -5.78
C CYS A 101 14.71 -13.74 -6.74
N ASP A 102 14.85 -13.56 -8.06
CA ASP A 102 14.10 -14.25 -9.12
C ASP A 102 12.56 -14.16 -8.94
N ARG A 103 12.09 -13.00 -8.46
CA ARG A 103 10.68 -12.73 -8.15
C ARG A 103 10.07 -11.57 -8.94
N ASP A 104 10.86 -10.97 -9.84
CA ASP A 104 10.35 -10.10 -10.89
C ASP A 104 9.35 -10.85 -11.78
N GLY A 105 8.18 -10.24 -12.06
CA GLY A 105 7.08 -10.90 -12.76
C GLY A 105 6.29 -11.92 -11.93
N VAL A 106 6.67 -12.16 -10.68
CA VAL A 106 5.94 -13.03 -9.73
C VAL A 106 5.24 -12.17 -8.67
N TYR A 107 5.97 -11.18 -8.15
CA TYR A 107 5.45 -10.21 -7.20
C TYR A 107 5.74 -8.80 -7.67
N GLN A 108 4.78 -7.91 -7.44
CA GLN A 108 4.95 -6.47 -7.55
C GLN A 108 4.83 -5.82 -6.17
N ILE A 109 5.48 -4.68 -5.98
CA ILE A 109 5.39 -3.88 -4.76
C ILE A 109 4.64 -2.58 -5.04
N ALA A 110 3.42 -2.47 -4.52
CA ALA A 110 2.70 -1.20 -4.55
C ALA A 110 3.17 -0.30 -3.38
N SER A 111 3.45 0.96 -3.70
CA SER A 111 4.04 1.93 -2.77
C SER A 111 3.03 3.00 -2.33
N PHE A 112 3.03 3.31 -1.03
CA PHE A 112 2.18 4.32 -0.42
C PHE A 112 2.94 5.09 0.65
N HIS A 113 2.66 6.39 0.76
CA HIS A 113 3.36 7.26 1.71
C HIS A 113 2.44 8.39 2.22
N PRO A 114 2.53 8.87 3.47
CA PRO A 114 1.73 9.99 3.94
C PRO A 114 1.94 11.25 3.10
N GLY A 115 3.17 11.49 2.67
CA GLY A 115 3.57 12.57 1.78
C GLY A 115 3.61 12.21 0.29
N TYR A 116 2.97 11.13 -0.16
CA TYR A 116 3.05 10.72 -1.57
C TYR A 116 2.70 11.87 -2.51
N GLN A 117 3.50 12.04 -3.56
CA GLN A 117 3.33 13.03 -4.62
C GLN A 117 3.67 12.40 -5.97
N PHE A 118 2.72 12.40 -6.89
CA PHE A 118 3.00 11.96 -8.26
C PHE A 118 3.86 12.98 -9.00
N SER A 119 4.75 12.48 -9.85
CA SER A 119 5.55 13.33 -10.73
C SER A 119 4.68 14.29 -11.54
N GLY A 120 5.04 15.57 -11.56
CA GLY A 120 4.31 16.62 -12.27
C GLY A 120 3.04 17.14 -11.58
N THR A 121 2.75 16.72 -10.35
CA THR A 121 1.65 17.28 -9.53
C THR A 121 2.18 18.24 -8.46
N GLU A 122 1.35 19.17 -8.01
CA GLU A 122 1.62 19.97 -6.81
C GLU A 122 1.43 19.13 -5.54
N VAL A 123 2.10 19.52 -4.44
CA VAL A 123 2.02 18.79 -3.16
C VAL A 123 0.58 18.69 -2.66
N GLU A 124 -0.25 19.71 -2.88
CA GLU A 124 -1.65 19.75 -2.46
C GLU A 124 -2.63 19.13 -3.47
N ASP A 125 -2.15 18.59 -4.61
CA ASP A 125 -3.05 17.96 -5.58
C ASP A 125 -3.78 16.78 -4.94
N VAL A 126 -5.11 16.82 -5.05
CA VAL A 126 -6.01 15.81 -4.53
C VAL A 126 -5.84 14.44 -5.20
N SER A 127 -5.24 14.37 -6.40
CA SER A 127 -4.87 13.09 -7.01
C SER A 127 -3.86 12.32 -6.16
N ASN A 128 -2.99 13.01 -5.44
CA ASN A 128 -1.99 12.39 -4.57
C ASN A 128 -2.63 11.57 -3.45
N LEU A 129 -3.86 11.92 -3.02
CA LEU A 129 -4.61 11.17 -2.01
C LEU A 129 -4.85 9.70 -2.41
N THR A 130 -4.78 9.36 -3.70
CA THR A 130 -4.95 7.97 -4.17
C THR A 130 -3.85 7.03 -3.68
N ASN A 131 -2.64 7.56 -3.42
CA ASN A 131 -1.50 6.81 -2.91
C ASN A 131 -1.03 7.27 -1.53
N ARG A 132 -1.81 8.11 -0.84
CA ARG A 132 -1.51 8.50 0.54
C ARG A 132 -2.03 7.50 1.55
N SER A 133 -1.19 7.19 2.51
CA SER A 133 -1.39 6.20 3.58
C SER A 133 -1.06 6.80 4.94
N PRO A 134 -1.45 6.16 6.07
CA PRO A 134 -1.12 6.63 7.42
C PRO A 134 0.38 6.56 7.75
N TYR A 135 1.12 5.63 7.12
CA TYR A 135 2.56 5.42 7.26
C TYR A 135 3.17 5.10 5.89
N PRO A 136 4.50 5.20 5.70
CA PRO A 136 5.15 4.56 4.57
C PRO A 136 4.77 3.08 4.53
N ILE A 137 4.30 2.60 3.38
CA ILE A 137 3.81 1.24 3.20
C ILE A 137 4.38 0.63 1.93
N LEU A 138 4.87 -0.59 2.02
CA LEU A 138 5.15 -1.46 0.87
C LEU A 138 4.13 -2.59 0.88
N HIS A 139 3.41 -2.77 -0.22
CA HIS A 139 2.40 -3.82 -0.36
C HIS A 139 2.86 -4.83 -1.41
N LEU A 140 3.24 -6.02 -0.94
CA LEU A 140 3.67 -7.15 -1.76
C LEU A 140 2.43 -7.87 -2.30
N ILE A 141 2.32 -7.96 -3.62
CA ILE A 141 1.15 -8.46 -4.33
C ILE A 141 1.60 -9.49 -5.36
N ARG A 142 0.91 -10.63 -5.44
CA ARG A 142 1.13 -11.64 -6.49
C ARG A 142 0.64 -11.10 -7.84
N GLU A 143 1.52 -11.11 -8.84
CA GLU A 143 1.17 -10.61 -10.18
C GLU A 143 0.12 -11.48 -10.84
N GLU A 144 0.24 -12.81 -10.77
CA GLU A 144 -0.74 -13.76 -11.33
C GLU A 144 -2.17 -13.46 -10.85
N SER A 145 -2.37 -13.19 -9.56
CA SER A 145 -3.68 -12.86 -9.02
C SER A 145 -4.23 -11.54 -9.56
N VAL A 146 -3.37 -10.54 -9.74
CA VAL A 146 -3.76 -9.25 -10.30
C VAL A 146 -4.11 -9.40 -11.77
N GLU A 147 -3.29 -10.10 -12.55
CA GLU A 147 -3.55 -10.37 -13.97
C GLU A 147 -4.91 -11.05 -14.18
N ILE A 148 -5.19 -12.14 -13.45
CA ILE A 148 -6.48 -12.84 -13.49
C ILE A 148 -7.64 -11.89 -13.14
N ALA A 149 -7.43 -10.96 -12.21
CA ALA A 149 -8.45 -10.01 -11.80
C ALA A 149 -8.65 -8.90 -12.85
N LEU A 150 -7.58 -8.44 -13.50
CA LEU A 150 -7.60 -7.45 -14.59
C LEU A 150 -8.33 -8.01 -15.82
N GLU A 151 -8.07 -9.26 -16.21
CA GLU A 151 -8.74 -9.93 -17.34
C GLU A 151 -10.27 -9.99 -17.17
N LYS A 152 -10.74 -10.11 -15.93
CA LYS A 152 -12.18 -10.18 -15.58
C LYS A 152 -12.78 -8.79 -15.36
N HIS A 153 -11.96 -7.75 -15.24
CA HIS A 153 -12.43 -6.40 -14.99
C HIS A 153 -12.82 -5.72 -16.31
N PRO A 154 -13.99 -5.06 -16.43
CA PRO A 154 -14.49 -4.55 -17.71
C PRO A 154 -13.65 -3.41 -18.30
N ASN A 155 -12.93 -2.65 -17.47
CA ASN A 155 -12.08 -1.54 -17.93
C ASN A 155 -10.95 -1.24 -16.91
N PRO A 156 -9.91 -2.07 -16.84
CA PRO A 156 -8.82 -1.90 -15.87
C PRO A 156 -8.01 -0.61 -16.08
N ASP A 157 -7.78 -0.21 -17.34
CA ASP A 157 -7.00 0.98 -17.67
C ASP A 157 -7.64 2.29 -17.16
N ALA A 158 -8.96 2.28 -16.93
CA ALA A 158 -9.66 3.43 -16.37
C ALA A 158 -9.54 3.56 -14.84
N ILE A 159 -8.95 2.59 -14.13
CA ILE A 159 -8.86 2.61 -12.65
C ILE A 159 -8.13 3.87 -12.17
N PRO A 160 -6.91 4.23 -12.66
CA PRO A 160 -6.22 5.43 -12.20
C PRO A 160 -7.03 6.71 -12.39
N PHE A 161 -7.66 6.86 -13.56
CA PHE A 161 -8.50 8.02 -13.86
C PHE A 161 -9.73 8.08 -12.94
N THR A 162 -10.38 6.94 -12.71
CA THR A 162 -11.54 6.82 -11.82
C THR A 162 -11.18 7.18 -10.38
N ASN A 163 -10.00 6.75 -9.91
CA ASN A 163 -9.49 7.07 -8.58
C ASN A 163 -9.26 8.57 -8.41
N ILE A 164 -8.65 9.22 -9.41
CA ILE A 164 -8.42 10.67 -9.41
C ILE A 164 -9.75 11.43 -9.40
N LEU A 165 -10.71 11.05 -10.25
CA LEU A 165 -12.05 11.65 -10.25
C LEU A 165 -12.77 11.46 -8.91
N ARG A 166 -12.64 10.27 -8.31
CA ARG A 166 -13.21 9.97 -7.00
C ARG A 166 -12.65 10.90 -5.93
N MET A 167 -11.35 11.18 -5.93
CA MET A 167 -10.72 12.12 -5.01
C MET A 167 -11.15 13.56 -5.29
N ARG A 168 -11.14 14.00 -6.55
CA ARG A 168 -11.53 15.36 -6.96
C ARG A 168 -12.97 15.69 -6.59
N SER A 169 -13.89 14.75 -6.75
CA SER A 169 -15.32 14.92 -6.40
C SER A 169 -15.62 14.86 -4.91
N MET A 170 -14.67 14.41 -4.07
CA MET A 170 -14.89 14.23 -2.65
C MET A 170 -14.89 15.58 -1.89
N PRO A 171 -15.91 15.88 -1.05
CA PRO A 171 -15.90 17.06 -0.19
C PRO A 171 -14.74 17.09 0.81
N LEU A 172 -14.24 18.28 1.14
CA LEU A 172 -13.12 18.45 2.06
C LEU A 172 -13.35 17.79 3.43
N GLU A 173 -14.54 17.90 4.00
CA GLU A 173 -14.86 17.29 5.30
C GLU A 173 -14.79 15.75 5.25
N GLN A 174 -15.17 15.15 4.13
CA GLN A 174 -15.00 13.71 3.93
C GLN A 174 -13.52 13.34 3.80
N ARG A 175 -12.71 14.16 3.10
CA ARG A 175 -11.25 13.96 3.02
C ARG A 175 -10.59 14.07 4.40
N LYS A 176 -10.95 15.05 5.22
CA LYS A 176 -10.45 15.20 6.60
C LYS A 176 -10.79 13.99 7.47
N ARG A 177 -12.00 13.43 7.32
CA ARG A 177 -12.42 12.23 8.04
C ARG A 177 -11.61 10.99 7.62
N LEU A 178 -11.35 10.82 6.33
CA LEU A 178 -10.69 9.64 5.76
C LEU A 178 -9.16 9.69 5.83
N PHE A 179 -8.58 10.89 5.86
CA PHE A 179 -7.14 11.11 5.95
C PHE A 179 -6.77 11.99 7.15
N PRO A 180 -7.22 11.65 8.38
CA PRO A 180 -7.07 12.53 9.54
C PRO A 180 -5.62 12.83 9.90
N TRP A 181 -4.66 12.01 9.46
CA TRP A 181 -3.23 12.25 9.65
C TRP A 181 -2.65 13.37 8.79
N LEU A 182 -3.29 13.71 7.66
CA LEU A 182 -2.82 14.78 6.75
C LEU A 182 -3.31 16.18 7.14
N PHE A 183 -4.38 16.25 7.93
CA PHE A 183 -5.04 17.51 8.27
C PHE A 183 -4.89 17.88 9.76
N LYS A 184 -3.91 17.28 10.44
CA LYS A 184 -3.63 17.62 11.85
C LYS A 184 -3.26 19.09 11.94
N SER A 185 -4.06 19.82 12.71
CA SER A 185 -3.86 21.22 13.08
C SER A 185 -2.88 21.33 14.25
#